data_AF-A0A957XQK0-F1
#
_entry.id   AF-A0A957XQK0-F1
#
_cell.length_a   1.000
_cell.length_b   1.000
_cell.length_c   1.000
_cell.angle_alpha   90.00
_cell.angle_beta   90.00
_cell.angle_gamma   90.00
#
_symmetry.space_group_name_H-M   'P 1'
#
loop_
_entity.id
_entity.type
_entity.pdbx_description
1 polymer ?
#
loop_
_entity_poly.entity_id
_entity_poly.type
_entity_poly.pdbx_seq_one_letter_code
_entity_poly.pdbx_strand_id
1 'polypeptide(L)'
;MIEDNLLQAGLQASATVSEELSQQLLSFVWPLLLTLDDQIDKRLVRTFFKTLQVIIQFRHRAQGLLLSELGGYILAPHQAPAGTKRLSNLLRSHKWNHMVIDRFLWRQASALLIRFLALSS
;
A
#
# COMPACT_ATOMS: atom_id res chain seq x y z
N MET A 1 27.31 -21.87 11.72
CA MET A 1 26.26 -22.92 11.78
C MET A 1 25.09 -22.56 12.70
N ILE A 2 25.29 -22.22 13.99
CA ILE A 2 24.19 -21.76 14.86
C ILE A 2 23.81 -20.28 14.57
N GLU A 3 24.80 -19.40 14.36
CA GLU A 3 24.56 -17.99 14.02
C GLU A 3 23.87 -17.79 12.66
N ASP A 4 24.25 -18.57 11.64
CA ASP A 4 23.60 -18.54 10.31
C ASP A 4 22.11 -18.93 10.39
N ASN A 5 21.77 -19.87 11.27
CA ASN A 5 20.40 -20.34 11.45
C ASN A 5 19.52 -19.29 12.16
N LEU A 6 20.09 -18.54 13.12
CA LEU A 6 19.39 -17.44 13.79
C LEU A 6 19.17 -16.24 12.86
N LEU A 7 20.15 -15.93 12.00
CA LEU A 7 20.01 -14.89 10.96
C LEU A 7 18.98 -15.28 9.90
N GLN A 8 18.98 -16.54 9.46
CA GLN A 8 17.97 -17.04 8.52
C GLN A 8 16.56 -17.04 9.14
N ALA A 9 16.41 -17.47 10.39
CA ALA A 9 15.14 -17.45 11.10
C ALA A 9 14.59 -16.01 11.25
N GLY A 10 15.46 -15.04 11.57
CA GLY A 10 15.08 -13.62 11.65
C GLY A 10 14.64 -13.03 10.30
N LEU A 11 15.34 -13.37 9.22
CA LEU A 11 14.99 -12.96 7.86
C LEU A 11 13.67 -13.58 7.38
N GLN A 12 13.44 -14.86 7.69
CA GLN A 12 12.20 -15.58 7.36
C GLN A 12 11.01 -15.03 8.16
N ALA A 13 11.19 -14.75 9.45
CA ALA A 13 10.17 -14.12 10.28
C ALA A 13 9.79 -12.72 9.75
N SER A 14 10.78 -11.92 9.34
CA SER A 14 10.56 -10.60 8.73
C SER A 14 9.80 -10.68 7.41
N ALA A 15 10.15 -11.63 6.53
CA ALA A 15 9.45 -11.87 5.28
C ALA A 15 7.99 -12.30 5.49
N THR A 16 7.76 -13.18 6.47
CA THR A 16 6.42 -13.66 6.83
C THR A 16 5.54 -12.53 7.36
N VAL A 17 6.06 -11.72 8.29
CA VAL A 17 5.36 -10.54 8.82
C VAL A 17 5.05 -9.52 7.73
N SER A 18 6.00 -9.31 6.79
CA SER A 18 5.77 -8.41 5.65
C SER A 18 4.66 -8.91 4.73
N GLU A 19 4.59 -10.22 4.47
CA GLU A 19 3.53 -10.81 3.66
C GLU A 19 2.17 -10.73 4.36
N GLU A 20 2.12 -11.04 5.66
CA GLU A 20 0.89 -10.96 6.44
C GLU A 20 0.34 -9.51 6.47
N LEU A 21 1.21 -8.53 6.71
CA LEU A 21 0.82 -7.12 6.66
C LEU A 21 0.31 -6.71 5.27
N SER A 22 0.94 -7.22 4.21
CA SER A 22 0.50 -7.00 2.83
C SER A 22 -0.89 -7.57 2.57
N GLN A 23 -1.18 -8.78 3.08
CA GLN A 23 -2.50 -9.42 2.95
C GLN A 23 -3.58 -8.70 3.76
N GLN A 24 -3.25 -8.24 4.97
CA GLN A 24 -4.15 -7.42 5.78
C GLN A 24 -4.47 -6.10 5.09
N LEU A 25 -3.45 -5.43 4.55
CA LEU A 25 -3.63 -4.21 3.76
C LEU A 25 -4.50 -4.48 2.54
N LEU A 26 -4.22 -5.54 1.77
CA LEU A 26 -4.99 -5.92 0.59
C LEU A 26 -6.47 -6.11 0.95
N SER A 27 -6.75 -6.88 2.01
CA SER A 27 -8.10 -7.14 2.49
C SER A 27 -8.82 -5.85 2.88
N PHE A 28 -8.12 -4.95 3.58
CA PHE A 28 -8.66 -3.66 3.98
C PHE A 28 -8.98 -2.77 2.77
N VAL A 29 -8.04 -2.62 1.82
CA VAL A 29 -8.21 -1.73 0.67
C VAL A 29 -8.91 -2.37 -0.53
N TRP A 30 -9.29 -3.65 -0.47
CA TRP A 30 -9.90 -4.36 -1.59
C TRP A 30 -11.09 -3.62 -2.23
N PRO A 31 -12.05 -3.07 -1.46
CA PRO A 31 -13.17 -2.30 -2.04
C PRO A 31 -12.71 -1.02 -2.77
N LEU A 32 -11.65 -0.38 -2.28
CA LEU A 32 -11.04 0.78 -2.93
C LEU A 32 -10.34 0.37 -4.23
N LEU A 33 -9.61 -0.74 -4.24
CA LEU A 33 -8.95 -1.25 -5.44
C LEU A 33 -9.94 -1.61 -6.54
N LEU A 34 -11.08 -2.24 -6.19
CA LEU A 34 -12.16 -2.50 -7.15
C LEU A 34 -12.74 -1.22 -7.74
N THR A 35 -12.95 -0.19 -6.89
CA THR A 35 -13.47 1.10 -7.34
C THR A 35 -12.48 1.80 -8.30
N LEU A 36 -11.19 1.65 -8.06
CA LEU A 36 -10.14 2.20 -8.93
C LEU A 36 -10.00 1.39 -10.23
N ASP A 37 -10.13 0.06 -10.19
CA ASP A 37 -10.03 -0.81 -11.38
C ASP A 37 -11.11 -0.51 -12.43
N ASP A 38 -12.28 -0.02 -12.00
CA ASP A 38 -13.33 0.46 -12.89
C ASP A 38 -13.00 1.83 -13.56
N GLN A 39 -12.11 2.62 -12.97
CA GLN A 39 -11.83 4.01 -13.39
C GLN A 39 -10.50 4.17 -14.14
N ILE A 40 -9.48 3.40 -13.76
CA ILE A 40 -8.10 3.56 -14.25
C ILE A 40 -7.54 2.22 -14.73
N ASP A 41 -6.51 2.29 -15.59
CA ASP A 41 -5.84 1.08 -16.08
C ASP A 41 -5.30 0.23 -14.92
N LYS A 42 -5.47 -1.11 -15.02
CA LYS A 42 -5.02 -2.09 -14.02
C LYS A 42 -3.55 -1.93 -13.58
N ARG A 43 -2.67 -1.40 -14.45
CA ARG A 43 -1.26 -1.13 -14.11
C ARG A 43 -1.16 0.00 -13.09
N LEU A 44 -2.00 1.04 -13.21
CA LEU A 44 -2.07 2.14 -12.25
C LEU A 44 -2.70 1.68 -10.92
N VAL A 45 -3.70 0.80 -10.95
CA VAL A 45 -4.25 0.17 -9.73
C VAL A 45 -3.17 -0.61 -8.98
N ARG A 46 -2.37 -1.41 -9.69
CA ARG A 46 -1.22 -2.13 -9.11
C ARG A 46 -0.16 -1.17 -8.57
N THR A 47 0.12 -0.08 -9.28
CA THR A 47 1.04 0.96 -8.79
C THR A 47 0.50 1.59 -7.52
N PHE A 48 -0.80 1.92 -7.45
CA PHE A 48 -1.43 2.48 -6.27
C PHE A 48 -1.28 1.57 -5.04
N PHE A 49 -1.62 0.29 -5.17
CA PHE A 49 -1.47 -0.66 -4.07
C PHE A 49 -0.01 -0.78 -3.60
N LYS A 50 0.94 -0.89 -4.53
CA LYS A 50 2.38 -0.88 -4.20
C LYS A 50 2.83 0.40 -3.51
N THR A 51 2.31 1.56 -3.92
CA THR A 51 2.61 2.83 -3.25
C THR A 51 2.15 2.79 -1.79
N LEU A 52 0.97 2.23 -1.48
CA LEU A 52 0.53 2.06 -0.10
C LEU A 52 1.47 1.16 0.71
N GLN A 53 1.86 0.01 0.15
CA GLN A 53 2.80 -0.91 0.79
C GLN A 53 4.13 -0.21 1.13
N VAL A 54 4.70 0.53 0.18
CA VAL A 54 5.94 1.29 0.35
C VAL A 54 5.79 2.39 1.41
N ILE A 55 4.69 3.15 1.39
CA ILE A 55 4.42 4.19 2.42
C ILE A 55 4.37 3.56 3.80
N ILE A 56 3.66 2.44 3.97
CA ILE A 56 3.53 1.76 5.28
C ILE A 56 4.88 1.17 5.72
N GLN A 57 5.63 0.55 4.81
CA GLN A 57 6.94 -0.04 5.10
C GLN A 57 7.96 1.02 5.56
N PHE A 58 7.92 2.21 4.97
CA PHE A 58 8.90 3.26 5.24
C PHE A 58 8.38 4.44 6.07
N ARG A 59 7.15 4.34 6.62
CA ARG A 59 6.49 5.41 7.41
C ARG A 59 7.32 5.94 8.58
N HIS A 60 8.24 5.14 9.11
CA HIS A 60 9.06 5.46 10.29
C HIS A 60 10.47 5.96 9.92
N ARG A 61 10.83 6.01 8.64
CA ARG A 61 12.09 6.60 8.22
C ARG A 61 11.92 8.12 8.19
N ALA A 62 12.79 8.86 8.87
CA ALA A 62 12.81 10.33 8.91
C ALA A 62 13.04 11.02 7.55
N GLN A 63 13.01 10.26 6.45
CA GLN A 63 13.20 10.73 5.08
C GLN A 63 11.83 10.94 4.44
N GLY A 64 11.61 12.10 3.81
CA GLY A 64 10.30 12.58 3.33
C GLY A 64 9.70 11.83 2.14
N LEU A 65 10.09 10.57 1.89
CA LEU A 65 9.63 9.73 0.77
C LEU A 65 9.61 10.49 -0.56
N LEU A 66 10.78 10.94 -1.02
CA LEU A 66 10.87 11.66 -2.28
C LEU A 66 10.32 10.78 -3.41
N LEU A 67 9.71 11.42 -4.42
CA LEU A 67 9.05 10.70 -5.52
C LEU A 67 9.99 9.71 -6.22
N SER A 68 11.27 10.06 -6.35
CA SER A 68 12.33 9.21 -6.90
C SER A 68 12.65 7.99 -6.04
N GLU A 69 12.67 8.16 -4.71
CA GLU A 69 12.88 7.08 -3.75
C GLU A 69 11.68 6.11 -3.77
N LEU A 70 10.46 6.64 -3.75
CA LEU A 70 9.23 5.85 -3.93
C LEU A 70 9.24 5.09 -5.25
N GLY A 71 9.70 5.73 -6.34
CA GLY A 71 9.89 5.07 -7.63
C GLY A 71 10.85 3.88 -7.56
N GLY A 72 11.95 4.01 -6.83
CA GLY A 72 12.90 2.93 -6.58
C GLY A 72 12.29 1.77 -5.80
N TYR A 73 11.48 2.05 -4.78
CA TYR A 73 10.84 1.02 -3.94
C TYR A 73 9.67 0.30 -4.63
N ILE A 74 8.93 0.96 -5.53
CA ILE A 74 7.80 0.34 -6.27
C ILE A 74 8.26 -0.73 -7.25
N LEU A 75 9.44 -0.56 -7.84
CA LEU A 75 10.05 -1.48 -8.81
C LEU A 75 11.34 -2.10 -8.26
N ALA A 76 12.46 -1.44 -8.49
CA ALA A 76 13.78 -1.75 -7.98
C ALA A 76 14.66 -0.49 -8.12
N PRO A 77 15.76 -0.34 -7.34
CA PRO A 77 16.59 0.87 -7.39
C PRO A 77 17.09 1.22 -8.80
N HIS A 78 17.52 0.24 -9.59
CA HIS A 78 17.97 0.43 -10.97
C HIS A 78 16.83 0.81 -11.95
N GLN A 79 15.57 0.65 -11.53
CA GLN A 79 14.38 1.04 -12.27
C GLN A 79 13.67 2.27 -11.66
N ALA A 80 14.33 2.99 -10.73
CA ALA A 80 13.73 4.15 -10.07
C ALA A 80 13.13 5.19 -11.02
N PRO A 81 13.76 5.53 -12.18
CA PRO A 81 13.14 6.45 -13.14
C PRO A 81 11.81 5.92 -13.72
N ALA A 82 11.74 4.62 -14.04
CA ALA A 82 10.53 3.99 -14.54
C ALA A 82 9.43 3.93 -13.46
N GLY A 83 9.79 3.63 -12.21
CA GLY A 83 8.88 3.65 -11.07
C GLY A 83 8.34 5.05 -10.80
N THR A 84 9.21 6.06 -10.83
CA THR A 84 8.86 7.48 -10.70
C THR A 84 7.86 7.90 -11.77
N LYS A 85 8.10 7.52 -13.02
CA LYS A 85 7.18 7.81 -14.14
C LYS A 85 5.81 7.16 -13.92
N ARG A 86 5.75 5.91 -13.46
CA ARG A 86 4.48 5.23 -13.17
C ARG A 86 3.72 5.92 -12.04
N LEU A 87 4.39 6.26 -10.95
CA LEU A 87 3.78 6.97 -9.84
C LEU A 87 3.31 8.36 -10.25
N SER A 88 4.10 9.08 -11.05
CA SER A 88 3.69 10.37 -11.61
C SER A 88 2.45 10.26 -12.51
N ASN A 89 2.39 9.22 -13.36
CA ASN A 89 1.22 8.96 -14.20
C ASN A 89 -0.03 8.63 -13.36
N LEU A 90 0.12 7.86 -12.27
CA LEU A 90 -0.96 7.60 -11.33
C LEU A 90 -1.47 8.93 -10.74
N LEU A 91 -0.58 9.73 -10.14
CA LEU A 91 -0.95 10.99 -9.47
C LEU A 91 -1.53 12.05 -10.41
N ARG A 92 -1.15 12.05 -11.69
CA ARG A 92 -1.63 13.01 -12.70
C ARG A 92 -2.86 12.53 -13.47
N SER A 93 -3.30 11.29 -13.27
CA SER A 93 -4.46 10.75 -14.00
C SER A 93 -5.73 11.49 -13.58
N HIS A 94 -6.38 12.17 -14.53
CA HIS A 94 -7.65 12.88 -14.30
C HIS A 94 -8.85 11.93 -14.12
N LYS A 95 -8.65 10.61 -14.30
CA LYS A 95 -9.71 9.60 -14.21
C LYS A 95 -10.06 9.22 -12.77
N TRP A 96 -9.25 9.62 -11.80
CA TRP A 96 -9.52 9.42 -10.37
C TRP A 96 -9.12 10.67 -9.58
N ASN A 97 -9.57 10.76 -8.34
CA ASN A 97 -9.20 11.84 -7.43
C ASN A 97 -9.22 11.36 -5.97
N HIS A 98 -8.70 12.19 -5.06
CA HIS A 98 -8.60 11.91 -3.62
C HIS A 98 -9.96 11.57 -2.99
N MET A 99 -11.05 12.11 -3.51
CA MET A 99 -12.42 11.88 -3.03
C MET A 99 -12.84 10.40 -3.08
N VAL A 100 -12.22 9.58 -3.94
CA VAL A 100 -12.42 8.12 -3.95
C VAL A 100 -11.90 7.50 -2.65
N ILE A 101 -10.74 7.96 -2.17
CA ILE A 101 -10.15 7.52 -0.90
C ILE A 101 -11.00 8.01 0.27
N ASP A 102 -11.42 9.28 0.26
CA ASP A 102 -12.23 9.85 1.35
C ASP A 102 -13.55 9.08 1.53
N ARG A 103 -14.26 8.80 0.43
CA ARG A 103 -15.50 8.00 0.48
C ARG A 103 -15.25 6.60 1.01
N PHE A 104 -14.15 5.98 0.61
CA PHE A 104 -13.76 4.66 1.12
C PHE A 104 -13.52 4.72 2.64
N LEU A 105 -12.67 5.63 3.12
CA LEU A 105 -12.34 5.76 4.53
C LEU A 105 -13.57 6.09 5.38
N TRP A 106 -14.46 6.97 4.89
CA TRP A 106 -15.72 7.27 5.56
C TRP A 106 -16.60 6.04 5.71
N ARG A 107 -16.77 5.24 4.65
CA ARG A 107 -17.54 3.98 4.72
C ARG A 107 -16.98 3.01 5.74
N GLN A 108 -15.65 2.87 5.81
CA GLN A 108 -15.00 2.01 6.80
C GLN A 108 -15.23 2.51 8.23
N ALA A 109 -15.07 3.82 8.46
CA ALA A 109 -15.32 4.43 9.76
C ALA A 109 -16.78 4.24 10.21
N SER A 110 -17.75 4.47 9.32
CA SER A 110 -19.16 4.24 9.60
C SER A 110 -19.46 2.77 9.93
N ALA A 111 -18.89 1.83 9.17
CA ALA A 111 -19.07 0.40 9.43
C ALA A 111 -18.50 -0.02 10.79
N LEU A 112 -17.34 0.52 11.18
CA LEU A 112 -16.75 0.30 12.50
C LEU A 112 -17.65 0.82 13.63
N LEU A 113 -18.20 2.03 13.48
CA LEU A 113 -19.12 2.60 14.47
C LEU A 113 -20.39 1.75 14.62
N ILE A 114 -21.01 1.33 13.51
CA ILE A 114 -22.19 0.47 13.53
C ILE A 114 -21.88 -0.84 14.25
N ARG A 115 -20.74 -1.48 13.94
CA ARG A 115 -20.31 -2.72 14.59
C ARG A 115 -20.08 -2.54 16.09
N PHE A 116 -19.45 -1.43 16.47
CA PHE A 116 -19.22 -1.10 17.87
C PHE A 116 -20.54 -0.95 18.63
N LEU A 117 -21.48 -0.19 18.09
CA LEU A 117 -22.80 0.03 18.71
C LEU A 117 -23.61 -1.27 18.83
N ALA A 118 -23.57 -2.13 17.82
CA ALA A 118 -24.25 -3.42 17.81
C ALA A 118 -23.70 -4.44 18.82
N LEU A 119 -22.43 -4.32 19.23
CA LEU A 119 -21.82 -5.16 20.27
C LEU A 119 -22.02 -4.60 21.69
N SER A 120 -22.47 -3.35 21.81
CA SER A 120 -22.74 -2.66 23.08
C SER A 120 -24.22 -2.65 23.48
N SER A 121 -25.08 -3.26 22.66
CA SER A 121 -26.53 -3.45 22.88
C SER A 121 -26.82 -4.90 23.24
#